data_AF-A0A6B0SRF1-F1
#
_entry.id   AF-A0A6B0SRF1-F1
#
_cell.length_a   1.000
_cell.length_b   1.000
_cell.length_c   1.000
_cell.angle_alpha   90.00
_cell.angle_beta   90.00
_cell.angle_gamma   90.00
#
_symmetry.space_group_name_H-M   'P 1'
#
loop_
_entity.id
_entity.type
_entity.pdbx_description
1 polymer ?
#
loop_
_entity_poly.entity_id
_entity_poly.type
_entity_poly.pdbx_seq_one_letter_code
_entity_poly.pdbx_strand_id
1 'polypeptide(L)' 'MSTVRYRLVSELARPGEQFDVPEDVDPVVEPCERQGYVRVTYLKPVTAVPIEDDADPAYLR' A
#
# COMPACT_ATOMS: atom_id res chain seq x y z
N MET A 1 21.94 -2.12 -7.80
CA MET A 1 20.92 -2.35 -6.74
C MET A 1 19.64 -1.67 -7.20
N SER A 2 18.51 -2.37 -7.27
CA SER A 2 17.22 -1.73 -7.53
C SER A 2 16.79 -1.00 -6.26
N THR A 3 16.46 0.28 -6.37
CA THR A 3 15.92 1.04 -5.24
C THR A 3 14.46 0.63 -5.03
N VAL A 4 14.17 -0.10 -3.94
CA VAL A 4 12.79 -0.38 -3.53
C VAL A 4 12.14 0.92 -3.10
N ARG A 5 10.96 1.22 -3.65
CA ARG A 5 10.17 2.39 -3.28
C ARG A 5 9.03 1.96 -2.36
N TYR A 6 8.66 2.84 -1.45
CA TYR A 6 7.56 2.63 -0.52
C TYR A 6 6.59 3.80 -0.57
N ARG A 7 5.34 3.55 -0.22
CA ARG A 7 4.37 4.59 0.12
C ARG A 7 3.89 4.40 1.56
N LEU A 8 3.64 5.50 2.25
CA LEU A 8 2.99 5.47 3.56
C LEU A 8 1.48 5.28 3.36
N VAL A 9 0.92 4.25 3.98
CA VAL A 9 -0.51 3.93 3.95
C VAL A 9 -1.05 4.03 5.38
N SER A 10 -2.24 4.61 5.53
CA SER A 10 -3.02 4.57 6.77
C SER A 10 -4.43 4.11 6.43
N GLU A 11 -4.82 2.93 6.89
CA GLU A 11 -6.11 2.31 6.57
C GLU A 11 -6.77 1.64 7.76
N LEU A 12 -8.08 1.39 7.66
CA LEU A 12 -8.83 0.66 8.68
C LEU A 12 -8.72 -0.83 8.41
N ALA A 13 -8.26 -1.58 9.41
CA ALA A 13 -8.05 -3.02 9.33
C ALA A 13 -8.88 -3.74 10.40
N ARG A 14 -9.29 -4.97 10.11
CA ARG A 14 -9.84 -5.89 11.12
C ARG A 14 -8.73 -6.73 11.77
N PRO A 15 -8.95 -7.23 13.00
CA PRO A 15 -8.07 -8.22 13.60
C PRO A 15 -7.89 -9.44 12.68
N GLY A 16 -6.64 -9.83 12.44
CA GLY A 16 -6.28 -10.98 11.59
C GLY A 16 -5.99 -10.64 10.12
N GLU A 17 -6.20 -9.40 9.68
CA GLU A 17 -5.70 -8.95 8.38
C GLU A 17 -4.16 -8.92 8.36
N GLN A 18 -3.58 -9.26 7.21
CA GLN A 18 -2.14 -9.36 7.00
C GLN A 18 -1.65 -8.25 6.07
N PHE A 19 -0.48 -7.70 6.38
CA PHE A 19 0.13 -6.62 5.63
C PHE A 19 1.58 -6.97 5.28
N ASP A 20 1.97 -6.70 4.04
CA ASP A 20 3.36 -6.83 3.61
C ASP A 20 4.16 -5.62 4.11
N VAL A 21 4.71 -5.74 5.32
CA VAL A 21 5.54 -4.72 5.97
C VAL A 21 7.02 -5.14 5.86
N PRO A 22 7.95 -4.20 5.57
CA PRO A 22 9.39 -4.50 5.56
C PRO A 22 9.90 -5.04 6.90
N GLU A 23 10.87 -5.98 6.87
CA GLU A 23 11.36 -6.72 8.05
C GLU A 23 11.92 -5.85 9.19
N ASP A 24 12.33 -4.61 8.90
CA ASP A 24 12.94 -3.68 9.87
C ASP A 24 12.08 -2.43 10.15
N VAL A 25 10.79 -2.46 9.84
CA VAL A 25 9.88 -1.33 10.05
C VAL A 25 8.65 -1.77 10.82
N ASP A 26 8.44 -1.16 11.98
CA ASP A 26 7.24 -1.41 12.77
C ASP A 26 6.05 -0.60 12.23
N PRO A 27 4.89 -1.26 11.96
CA PRO A 27 3.67 -0.53 11.67
C PRO A 27 3.13 0.11 12.95
N VAL A 28 2.49 1.26 12.80
CA VAL A 28 1.78 1.91 13.92
C VAL A 28 0.33 1.46 13.90
N VAL A 29 -0.13 0.92 15.03
CA VAL A 29 -1.51 0.46 15.22
C VAL A 29 -2.19 1.33 16.27
N GLU A 30 -3.30 1.96 15.90
CA GLU A 30 -4.03 2.91 16.73
C GLU A 30 -5.50 2.47 16.87
N PRO A 31 -6.13 2.73 18.03
CA PRO A 31 -7.57 2.56 18.16
C PRO A 31 -8.30 3.50 17.19
N CYS A 32 -9.49 3.09 16.75
CA CYS A 32 -10.36 3.97 15.97
C CYS A 32 -11.78 3.93 16.52
N GLU A 33 -12.58 4.95 16.19
CA GLU A 33 -13.96 5.07 16.67
C GLU A 33 -14.88 3.94 16.15
N ARG A 34 -14.48 3.29 15.06
CA ARG A 34 -15.27 2.22 14.43
C ARG A 34 -15.02 0.89 15.14
N GLN A 35 -16.03 0.42 15.86
CA GLN A 35 -15.98 -0.87 16.55
C GLN A 35 -15.58 -2.03 15.61
N GLY A 36 -14.66 -2.87 16.08
CA GLY A 36 -14.15 -4.02 15.33
C GLY A 36 -13.04 -3.68 14.32
N TYR A 37 -12.58 -2.42 14.28
CA TYR A 37 -11.48 -1.98 13.44
C TYR A 37 -10.39 -1.30 14.27
N VAL A 38 -9.17 -1.34 13.73
CA VAL A 38 -8.04 -0.53 14.16
C VAL A 38 -7.55 0.28 12.96
N ARG A 39 -6.90 1.41 13.21
CA ARG A 39 -6.16 2.13 12.17
C ARG A 39 -4.73 1.59 12.14
N VAL A 40 -4.29 1.13 10.97
CA VAL A 40 -2.93 0.63 10.77
C VAL A 40 -2.23 1.56 9.80
N THR A 41 -1.09 2.08 10.23
CA THR A 41 -0.22 2.94 9.42
C THR A 41 1.10 2.23 9.17
N TYR A 42 1.44 1.96 7.91
CA TYR A 42 2.59 1.15 7.52
C TYR A 42 3.20 1.58 6.18
N LEU A 43 4.43 1.12 5.91
CA LEU A 43 5.09 1.29 4.62
C LEU A 43 4.73 0.15 3.68
N LYS A 44 4.04 0.47 2.58
CA LYS A 44 3.69 -0.50 1.53
C LYS A 44 4.71 -0.43 0.39
N PRO A 45 5.34 -1.55 -0.01
CA PRO A 45 6.19 -1.60 -1.20
C PRO A 45 5.40 -1.18 -2.45
N VAL A 46 6.04 -0.41 -3.34
CA VAL A 46 5.44 -0.03 -4.62
C VAL A 46 6.30 -0.46 -5.79
N THR A 47 5.65 -1.03 -6.79
CA THR A 47 6.23 -1.30 -8.10
C THR A 47 5.87 -0.15 -9.03
N ALA A 48 6.86 0.57 -9.55
CA ALA A 48 6.63 1.54 -10.60
C ALA A 48 6.33 0.80 -11.90
N VAL A 49 5.11 0.96 -12.41
CA VAL A 49 4.76 0.49 -13.76
C VAL A 49 5.07 1.63 -14.72
N PRO A 50 6.04 1.49 -15.63
CA PRO A 50 6.26 2.49 -16.67
C PRO A 50 5.02 2.55 -17.55
N ILE A 51 4.52 3.75 -17.80
CA ILE A 51 3.53 3.96 -18.86
C ILE A 51 4.35 4.04 -20.15
N GLU A 52 4.25 3.02 -20.99
CA GLU A 52 4.75 3.10 -22.36
C GLU A 52 3.87 4.11 -23.09
N ASP A 53 4.46 5.04 -23.85
CA ASP A 53 3.70 5.94 -24.73
C ASP A 53 2.97 5.09 -25.76
N ASP A 54 1.70 4.78 -25.48
CA ASP A 54 0.83 4.07 -26.39
C ASP A 54 0.43 5.03 -27.50
N ALA A 55 1.24 5.07 -28.56
CA ALA A 55 1.08 5.97 -29.70
C ALA A 55 -0.17 5.67 -30.53
N ASP A 56 -0.90 4.56 -30.28
CA ASP A 56 -2.15 4.22 -30.97
C ASP A 56 -3.12 3.42 -30.06
N PRO A 57 -3.96 4.09 -29.25
CA PRO A 57 -4.90 3.42 -28.37
C PRO A 57 -6.05 2.80 -29.18
N ALA A 58 -5.86 1.55 -29.62
CA ALA A 58 -6.86 0.76 -30.36
C ALA A 58 -8.18 0.52 -29.58
N TYR A 59 -8.23 0.88 -28.30
CA TYR A 59 -9.39 0.74 -27.39
C TYR A 59 -10.36 1.94 -27.41
N LEU A 60 -10.14 2.95 -28.25
CA LEU A 60 -11.07 4.07 -28.49
C LEU A 60 -11.92 3.88 -29.76
N ARG A 61 -12.49 2.68 -29.97
CA ARG A 61 -13.42 2.41 -31.09
C ARG A 61 -14.85 2.22 -30.64
#